data_AF-A0AAD7JHU8-F1
#
_entry.id   AF-A0AAD7JHU8-F1
#
_cell.length_a   1.000
_cell.length_b   1.000
_cell.length_c   1.000
_cell.angle_alpha   90.00
_cell.angle_beta   90.00
_cell.angle_gamma   90.00
#
_symmetry.space_group_name_H-M   'P 1'
#
loop_
_entity.id
_entity.type
_entity.pdbx_description
1 polymer ?
#
loop_
_entity_poly.entity_id
_entity_poly.type
_entity_poly.pdbx_seq_one_letter_code
_entity_poly.pdbx_strand_id
1 'polypeptide(L)' 'TKKENASLAQRIEILDWHHAQAKPSQSKTAAHFGPIYPNLCIKQPLVSSWLKDESKWREQWDEA' A
#
# COMPACT_ATOMS: atom_id res chain seq x y z
N THR A 1 14.35 2.41 -13.98
CA THR A 1 13.88 3.09 -12.75
C THR A 1 14.36 2.28 -11.55
N LYS A 2 15.08 2.88 -10.60
CA LYS A 2 15.44 2.18 -9.35
C LYS A 2 14.18 2.00 -8.52
N LYS A 3 13.94 0.77 -8.05
CA LYS A 3 12.81 0.48 -7.17
C LYS A 3 13.08 1.14 -5.81
N GLU A 4 12.17 1.99 -5.37
CA GLU A 4 12.23 2.61 -4.05
C GLU A 4 11.38 1.82 -3.05
N ASN A 5 11.75 1.89 -1.77
CA ASN A 5 10.93 1.33 -0.70
C ASN A 5 9.80 2.32 -0.36
N ALA A 6 8.58 1.81 -0.22
CA ALA A 6 7.45 2.63 0.21
C ALA A 6 7.70 3.15 1.63
N SER A 7 7.48 4.44 1.83
CA SER A 7 7.47 5.04 3.16
C SER A 7 6.30 4.52 3.98
N LEU A 8 6.37 4.68 5.30
CA LEU A 8 5.27 4.27 6.19
C LEU A 8 3.99 5.02 5.86
N ALA A 9 4.06 6.34 5.64
CA ALA A 9 2.93 7.16 5.21
C ALA A 9 2.29 6.65 3.91
N GLN A 10 3.09 6.31 2.90
CA GLN A 10 2.57 5.76 1.65
C GLN A 10 1.88 4.41 1.85
N ARG A 11 2.41 3.54 2.73
CA ARG A 11 1.77 2.26 3.05
C ARG A 11 0.42 2.47 3.72
N ILE A 12 0.34 3.37 4.70
CA ILE A 12 -0.90 3.68 5.41
C ILE A 12 -1.94 4.27 4.46
N GLU A 13 -1.55 5.24 3.63
CA GLU A 13 -2.45 5.84 2.61
C GLU A 13 -3.05 4.77 1.68
N ILE A 14 -2.22 3.83 1.21
CA ILE A 14 -2.65 2.77 0.30
C ILE A 14 -3.59 1.77 1.00
N LEU A 15 -3.32 1.46 2.27
CA LEU A 15 -4.17 0.60 3.10
C LEU A 15 -5.52 1.26 3.40
N ASP A 16 -5.51 2.53 3.82
CA ASP A 16 -6.72 3.32 4.06
C ASP A 16 -7.59 3.42 2.81
N TRP A 17 -6.99 3.72 1.67
CA TRP A 17 -7.71 3.75 0.40
C TRP A 17 -8.30 2.39 0.04
N HIS A 18 -7.56 1.28 0.25
CA HIS A 18 -8.05 -0.07 -0.01
C HIS A 18 -9.29 -0.39 0.83
N HIS A 19 -9.31 -0.02 2.12
CA HIS A 19 -10.46 -0.23 3.01
C HIS A 19 -11.63 0.71 2.75
N ALA A 20 -11.37 1.92 2.25
CA ALA A 20 -12.42 2.85 1.84
C ALA A 20 -13.21 2.40 0.60
N GLN A 21 -12.71 1.40 -0.15
CA GLN A 21 -13.43 0.86 -1.31
C GLN A 21 -14.57 -0.06 -0.87
N ALA A 22 -15.78 0.19 -1.39
CA ALA A 22 -16.94 -0.68 -1.18
C ALA A 22 -16.72 -2.15 -1.62
N LYS A 23 -15.80 -2.39 -2.57
CA LYS A 23 -15.30 -3.71 -2.96
C LYS A 23 -13.77 -3.66 -3.05
N PRO A 24 -13.06 -3.97 -1.95
CA PRO A 24 -11.60 -3.93 -1.92
C PRO A 24 -11.04 -4.98 -2.87
N SER A 25 -10.13 -4.58 -3.76
CA SER A 25 -9.38 -5.53 -4.56
C SER A 25 -7.94 -5.07 -4.74
N GLN A 26 -7.03 -5.97 -4.41
CA GLN A 26 -5.59 -5.70 -4.44
C GLN A 26 -5.10 -5.30 -5.83
N SER A 27 -5.69 -5.88 -6.88
CA SER A 27 -5.40 -5.51 -8.27
C SER A 27 -5.84 -4.08 -8.60
N LYS A 28 -6.99 -3.63 -8.09
CA LYS A 28 -7.48 -2.25 -8.29
C LYS A 28 -6.64 -1.26 -7.52
N THR A 29 -6.25 -1.59 -6.29
CA THR A 29 -5.30 -0.78 -5.50
C THR A 29 -3.97 -0.64 -6.21
N ALA A 30 -3.38 -1.73 -6.69
CA ALA A 30 -2.13 -1.67 -7.45
C ALA A 30 -2.26 -0.85 -8.75
N ALA A 31 -3.38 -0.98 -9.46
CA ALA A 31 -3.65 -0.20 -10.67
C ALA A 31 -3.84 1.30 -10.37
N HIS A 32 -4.47 1.64 -9.24
CA HIS A 32 -4.67 3.02 -8.83
C HIS A 32 -3.35 3.70 -8.44
N PHE A 33 -2.55 3.02 -7.62
CA PHE A 33 -1.32 3.60 -7.08
C PHE A 33 -0.07 3.37 -7.93
N GLY A 34 -0.12 2.49 -8.93
CA GLY A 34 0.98 2.28 -9.87
C GLY A 34 1.40 3.58 -10.60
N PRO A 35 0.46 4.36 -11.15
CA PRO A 35 0.76 5.67 -11.76
C PRO A 35 1.10 6.77 -10.74
N ILE A 36 0.55 6.70 -9.53
CA ILE A 36 0.79 7.70 -8.46
C ILE A 36 2.21 7.55 -7.89
N TYR A 37 2.65 6.31 -7.72
CA TYR A 37 3.98 5.96 -7.23
C TYR A 37 4.71 5.01 -8.18
N PRO A 38 5.13 5.52 -9.36
CA PRO A 38 5.77 4.68 -10.38
C PRO A 38 7.10 4.07 -9.91
N ASN A 39 7.78 4.72 -8.96
CA ASN A 39 9.04 4.24 -8.38
C ASN A 39 8.86 3.10 -7.37
N LEU A 40 7.67 2.95 -6.77
CA LEU A 40 7.37 1.89 -5.81
C LEU A 40 7.04 0.57 -6.50
N CYS A 41 6.74 0.61 -7.81
CA CYS A 41 6.37 -0.57 -8.60
C CYS A 41 5.31 -1.41 -7.90
N ILE A 42 4.22 -0.78 -7.45
CA ILE A 42 3.16 -1.43 -6.68
C ILE A 42 2.48 -2.47 -7.56
N LYS A 43 2.55 -3.72 -7.12
CA LYS A 43 1.90 -4.87 -7.77
C LYS A 43 0.98 -5.55 -6.76
N GLN A 44 0.02 -6.30 -7.26
CA GLN A 44 -0.93 -7.04 -6.42
C GLN A 44 -0.27 -7.87 -5.29
N PRO A 45 0.85 -8.59 -5.51
CA PRO A 45 1.53 -9.32 -4.44
C PRO A 45 2.10 -8.42 -3.33
N LEU A 46 2.53 -7.20 -3.68
CA LEU A 46 3.04 -6.23 -2.70
C LEU A 46 1.92 -5.73 -1.80
N VAL A 47 0.77 -5.39 -2.39
CA VAL A 47 -0.43 -4.98 -1.64
C VAL A 47 -0.90 -6.13 -0.72
N SER A 48 -0.87 -7.38 -1.20
CA SER A 48 -1.17 -8.55 -0.38
C SER A 48 -0.22 -8.70 0.81
N SER A 49 1.09 -8.47 0.62
CA SER A 49 2.06 -8.45 1.72
C SER A 49 1.76 -7.36 2.74
N TRP A 50 1.41 -6.15 2.29
CA TRP A 50 1.09 -5.06 3.20
C TRP A 50 -0.19 -5.29 4.00
N LEU A 51 -1.20 -5.93 3.40
CA LEU A 51 -2.43 -6.30 4.11
C LEU A 51 -2.18 -7.39 5.17
N LYS A 52 -1.29 -8.35 4.90
CA LYS A 52 -0.92 -9.37 5.90
C LYS A 52 -0.21 -8.76 7.11
N ASP A 53 0.65 -7.79 6.84
CA ASP A 53 1.43 -7.08 7.85
C ASP A 53 0.73 -5.77 8.30
N GLU A 54 -0.57 -5.60 8.04
CA GLU A 54 -1.27 -4.32 8.27
C GLU A 54 -1.17 -3.89 9.74
N SER A 55 -1.41 -4.81 10.68
CA SER A 55 -1.31 -4.52 12.11
C SER A 55 0.05 -3.97 12.49
N LYS A 56 1.13 -4.52 11.90
CA LYS A 56 2.49 -4.06 12.13
C LYS A 56 2.72 -2.66 11.56
N TRP A 57 2.19 -2.36 10.37
CA TRP A 57 2.31 -1.02 9.78
C TRP A 57 1.53 0.02 10.58
N ARG A 58 0.35 -0.33 11.09
CA ARG A 58 -0.48 0.53 11.94
C ARG A 58 0.19 0.81 13.28
N GLU A 59 0.67 -0.23 13.96
CA GLU A 59 1.43 -0.09 15.21
C GLU A 59 2.65 0.82 15.02
N GLN A 60 3.43 0.61 13.95
CA GLN A 60 4.56 1.47 13.63
C GLN A 60 4.16 2.92 13.32
N TRP A 61 2.93 3.16 12.84
CA TRP A 61 2.42 4.51 12.55
C TRP A 61 1.96 5.23 13.81
N ASP A 62 1.35 4.51 14.75
CA ASP A 62 0.94 5.07 16.04
C ASP A 62 2.15 5.39 16.94
N GLU A 63 3.28 4.70 16.76
CA GLU A 63 4.54 4.95 17.48
C GLU A 63 5.41 6.09 16.88
N ALA A 64 5.11 6.54 15.66
CA ALA A 64 5.93 7.49 14.89
C ALA A 64 5.52 8.96 15.08
#